data_AF-A0A520YN62-F1
#
_entry.id   AF-A0A520YN62-F1
#
_cell.length_a   1.000
_cell.length_b   1.000
_cell.length_c   1.000
_cell.angle_alpha   90.00
_cell.angle_beta   90.00
_cell.angle_gamma   90.00
#
_symmetry.space_group_name_H-M   'P 1'
#
loop_
_entity.id
_entity.type
_entity.pdbx_description
1 polymer ?
#
loop_
_entity_poly.entity_id
_entity_poly.type
_entity_poly.pdbx_seq_one_letter_code
_entity_poly.pdbx_strand_id
1 'polypeptide(L)'
;MQRSSHWALLLAFGLLLGFGMRADTGRASARSPSVLEQSMGDIQWGWSPKQVYRHLKKEIEASYQEPIAKTTDAIEEDRLRHKMSEETREIRDSYLEFDGTPSAYDSGYLKGEFTQRNGESLLRVRTENTQDFFFFINERLWKRYRAFDSSVFEGASFEEFGAALQQRYGKAKTKSGVRTPGTPSTQWLEWKEPKVLARAVDNNEFYGFYCLILEDRKTVAQLGKLRKNNAEQAEAGGGLVDMVAEQSDEDQNADIADRITGEIRRHDRPEVVEAK
;
A
#
# COMPACT_ATOMS: atom_id res chain seq x y z
N MET A 1 -4.02 5.13 -35.17
CA MET A 1 -4.10 6.31 -34.27
C MET A 1 -3.62 5.86 -32.90
N GLN A 2 -2.35 6.10 -32.58
CA GLN A 2 -1.70 5.74 -31.31
C GLN A 2 -0.75 6.88 -30.93
N ARG A 3 -1.31 7.95 -30.36
CA ARG A 3 -0.56 9.08 -29.78
C ARG A 3 -1.45 9.76 -28.74
N SER A 4 -1.61 9.17 -27.56
CA SER A 4 -2.27 9.87 -26.43
C SER A 4 -2.01 9.32 -25.02
N SER A 5 -1.33 8.18 -24.78
CA SER A 5 -1.17 7.69 -23.39
C SER A 5 -0.05 8.39 -22.59
N HIS A 6 0.95 8.99 -23.24
CA HIS A 6 2.08 9.61 -22.53
C HIS A 6 1.73 10.93 -21.80
N TRP A 7 0.66 11.61 -22.18
CA TRP A 7 0.27 12.89 -21.56
C TRP A 7 -0.56 12.69 -20.28
N ALA A 8 -1.40 11.64 -20.21
CA ALA A 8 -2.18 11.31 -19.01
C ALA A 8 -1.27 10.90 -17.83
N LEU A 9 -0.22 10.11 -18.10
CA LEU A 9 0.75 9.67 -17.08
C LEU A 9 1.54 10.84 -16.46
N LEU A 10 1.85 11.90 -17.21
CA LEU A 10 2.58 13.06 -16.67
C LEU A 10 1.72 13.95 -15.77
N LEU A 11 0.41 14.04 -16.03
CA LEU A 11 -0.54 14.80 -15.22
C LEU A 11 -0.78 14.17 -13.85
N ALA A 12 -0.88 12.84 -13.76
CA ALA A 12 -1.02 12.12 -12.48
C ALA A 12 0.15 12.36 -11.51
N PHE A 13 1.34 12.63 -12.05
CA PHE A 13 2.55 12.91 -11.27
C PHE A 13 2.81 14.41 -11.04
N GLY A 14 2.15 15.31 -11.78
CA GLY A 14 2.45 16.75 -11.80
C GLY A 14 1.85 17.59 -10.67
N LEU A 15 0.89 17.08 -9.91
CA LEU A 15 0.01 17.92 -9.05
C LEU A 15 0.50 18.19 -7.61
N LEU A 16 1.82 18.09 -7.34
CA LEU A 16 2.40 18.44 -6.03
C LEU A 16 3.72 19.22 -6.21
N LEU A 17 3.60 20.47 -6.66
CA LEU A 17 4.66 21.48 -6.53
C LEU A 17 4.10 22.65 -5.71
N GLY A 18 4.13 22.50 -4.39
CA GLY A 18 3.98 23.63 -3.48
C GLY A 18 5.21 24.54 -3.58
N PHE A 19 5.01 25.78 -4.03
CA PHE A 19 6.04 26.82 -4.00
C PHE A 19 6.26 27.27 -2.53
N GLY A 20 7.08 26.52 -1.80
CA GLY A 20 7.57 26.90 -0.48
C GLY A 20 8.88 27.67 -0.58
N MET A 21 8.82 29.00 -0.48
CA MET A 21 10.00 29.86 -0.35
C MET A 21 10.70 29.55 0.99
N ARG A 22 11.84 28.85 0.95
CA ARG A 22 12.56 28.43 2.17
C ARG A 22 13.57 29.51 2.57
N ALA A 23 13.33 30.16 3.71
CA ALA A 23 14.33 30.97 4.39
C ALA A 23 15.40 30.06 5.04
N ASP A 24 16.65 30.36 4.76
CA ASP A 24 17.83 29.58 5.13
C ASP A 24 18.24 29.84 6.59
N THR A 25 18.25 28.80 7.42
CA THR A 25 18.95 28.81 8.71
C THR A 25 19.63 27.44 8.94
N GLY A 26 20.96 27.42 8.88
CA GLY A 26 21.78 26.53 9.71
C GLY A 26 22.14 25.13 9.17
N ARG A 27 23.13 25.08 8.27
CA ARG A 27 24.21 24.08 8.11
C ARG A 27 23.97 22.63 8.61
N ALA A 28 23.48 21.78 7.71
CA ALA A 28 23.82 20.35 7.61
C ALA A 28 24.04 20.03 6.11
N SER A 29 25.14 19.35 5.76
CA SER A 29 25.61 19.02 4.40
C SER A 29 24.60 19.30 3.27
N ALA A 30 24.74 20.47 2.64
CA ALA A 30 23.77 21.05 1.72
C ALA A 30 23.81 20.37 0.34
N ARG A 31 23.45 19.09 0.27
CA ARG A 31 23.00 18.50 -0.99
C ARG A 31 21.52 18.83 -1.15
N SER A 32 21.16 19.46 -2.27
CA SER A 32 19.76 19.67 -2.63
C SER A 32 18.99 18.34 -2.57
N PRO A 33 17.75 18.32 -2.06
CA PRO A 33 16.96 17.09 -2.01
C PRO A 33 16.83 16.49 -3.42
N SER A 34 16.93 15.16 -3.54
CA SER A 34 16.68 14.49 -4.82
C SER A 34 15.22 14.66 -5.28
N VAL A 35 14.93 14.33 -6.54
CA VAL A 35 13.56 14.35 -7.06
C VAL A 35 12.66 13.37 -6.30
N LEU A 36 13.20 12.23 -5.85
CA LEU A 36 12.49 11.28 -4.99
C LEU A 36 12.18 11.88 -3.62
N GLU A 37 13.16 12.54 -2.98
CA GLU A 37 12.94 13.22 -1.71
C GLU A 37 11.91 14.35 -1.85
N GLN A 38 11.96 15.12 -2.93
CA GLN A 38 10.99 16.18 -3.22
C GLN A 38 9.56 15.65 -3.40
N SER A 39 9.40 14.40 -3.86
CA SER A 39 8.07 13.79 -4.02
C SER A 39 7.36 13.52 -2.69
N MET A 40 8.07 13.60 -1.55
CA MET A 40 7.46 13.63 -0.21
C MET A 40 6.71 14.94 0.07
N GLY A 41 6.85 15.96 -0.77
CA GLY A 41 6.37 17.31 -0.49
C GLY A 41 7.15 17.93 0.66
N ASP A 42 6.47 18.70 1.51
CA ASP A 42 7.07 19.35 2.67
C ASP A 42 7.16 18.42 3.90
N ILE A 43 6.61 17.20 3.80
CA ILE A 43 6.71 16.17 4.85
C ILE A 43 8.14 15.65 4.94
N GLN A 44 8.66 15.54 6.16
CA GLN A 44 10.02 15.08 6.41
C GLN A 44 10.06 13.78 7.19
N TRP A 45 11.07 12.97 6.91
CA TRP A 45 11.39 11.78 7.71
C TRP A 45 11.57 12.14 9.18
N GLY A 46 11.09 11.27 10.06
CA GLY A 46 11.16 11.45 11.51
C GLY A 46 10.08 12.34 12.12
N TRP A 47 9.18 12.93 11.33
CA TRP A 47 8.00 13.62 11.85
C TRP A 47 7.09 12.66 12.62
N SER A 48 6.49 13.17 13.69
CA SER A 48 5.46 12.46 14.46
C SER A 48 4.13 12.37 13.70
N PRO A 49 3.25 11.42 14.07
CA PRO A 49 1.89 11.36 13.53
C PRO A 49 1.17 12.71 13.62
N LYS A 50 1.31 13.42 14.75
CA LYS A 50 0.74 14.76 14.96
C LYS A 50 1.33 15.83 14.04
N GLN A 51 2.61 15.75 13.69
CA GLN A 51 3.22 16.67 12.73
C GLN A 51 2.71 16.41 11.31
N VAL A 52 2.68 15.14 10.89
CA VAL A 52 2.14 14.74 9.58
C VAL A 52 0.67 15.14 9.47
N TYR A 53 -0.17 14.81 10.45
CA TYR A 53 -1.58 15.21 10.48
C TYR A 53 -1.77 16.72 10.35
N ARG A 54 -1.04 17.52 11.15
CA ARG A 54 -1.15 18.99 11.10
C ARG A 54 -0.79 19.55 9.73
N HIS A 55 0.21 18.96 9.08
CA HIS A 55 0.61 19.37 7.74
C HIS A 55 -0.48 19.04 6.71
N LEU A 56 -0.96 17.79 6.69
CA LEU A 56 -2.03 17.35 5.80
C LEU A 56 -3.31 18.15 5.98
N LYS A 57 -3.70 18.41 7.24
CA LYS A 57 -4.83 19.26 7.57
C LYS A 57 -4.67 20.65 6.95
N LYS A 58 -3.49 21.26 7.04
CA LYS A 58 -3.22 22.57 6.45
C LYS A 58 -3.31 22.54 4.92
N GLU A 59 -2.85 21.47 4.27
CA GLU A 59 -2.98 21.31 2.82
C GLU A 59 -4.44 21.23 2.38
N ILE A 60 -5.27 20.47 3.10
CA ILE A 60 -6.71 20.40 2.85
C ILE A 60 -7.37 21.75 3.09
N GLU A 61 -7.14 22.38 4.24
CA GLU A 61 -7.71 23.71 4.51
C GLU A 61 -7.34 24.71 3.40
N ALA A 62 -6.10 24.68 2.91
CA ALA A 62 -5.65 25.52 1.80
C ALA A 62 -6.39 25.21 0.48
N SER A 63 -6.66 23.95 0.15
CA SER A 63 -7.38 23.60 -1.09
C SER A 63 -8.84 24.07 -1.10
N TYR A 64 -9.44 24.27 0.08
CA TYR A 64 -10.82 24.77 0.22
C TYR A 64 -10.93 26.30 0.31
N GLN A 65 -9.83 27.03 0.55
CA GLN A 65 -9.85 28.50 0.70
C GLN A 65 -10.41 29.21 -0.54
N GLU A 66 -9.92 28.85 -1.72
CA GLU A 66 -10.31 29.50 -2.97
C GLU A 66 -11.76 29.17 -3.38
N PRO A 67 -12.23 27.90 -3.36
CA PRO A 67 -13.63 27.56 -3.63
C PRO A 67 -14.62 28.28 -2.69
N ILE A 68 -14.28 28.38 -1.40
CA ILE A 68 -15.09 29.09 -0.40
C ILE A 68 -15.13 30.59 -0.72
N ALA A 69 -13.99 31.22 -0.98
CA ALA A 69 -13.92 32.65 -1.26
C ALA A 69 -14.64 33.08 -2.55
N LYS A 70 -14.75 32.18 -3.53
CA LYS A 70 -15.44 32.44 -4.81
C LYS A 70 -16.95 32.23 -4.74
N THR A 71 -17.43 31.52 -3.73
CA THR A 71 -18.85 31.21 -3.58
C THR A 71 -19.56 32.38 -2.92
N THR A 72 -20.68 32.82 -3.50
CA THR A 72 -21.58 33.81 -2.91
C THR A 72 -22.86 33.19 -2.35
N ASP A 73 -23.05 31.89 -2.55
CA ASP A 73 -24.17 31.10 -2.03
C ASP A 73 -23.83 30.54 -0.65
N ALA A 74 -24.58 30.95 0.37
CA ALA A 74 -24.37 30.51 1.75
C ALA A 74 -24.53 29.00 1.93
N ILE A 75 -25.35 28.33 1.11
CA ILE A 75 -25.56 26.87 1.18
C ILE A 75 -24.32 26.15 0.65
N GLU A 76 -23.79 26.57 -0.49
CA GLU A 76 -22.58 25.96 -1.04
C GLU A 76 -21.35 26.27 -0.18
N GLU A 77 -21.27 27.46 0.43
CA GLU A 77 -20.21 27.77 1.39
C GLU A 77 -20.23 26.79 2.57
N ASP A 78 -21.40 26.58 3.19
CA ASP A 78 -21.56 25.64 4.31
C ASP A 78 -21.22 24.20 3.88
N ARG A 79 -21.67 23.78 2.69
CA ARG A 79 -21.34 22.46 2.13
C ARG A 79 -19.83 22.26 1.97
N LEU A 80 -19.10 23.26 1.46
CA LEU A 80 -17.65 23.21 1.30
C LEU A 80 -16.94 23.15 2.67
N ARG A 81 -17.38 23.94 3.64
CA ARG A 81 -16.83 23.93 5.01
C ARG A 81 -17.09 22.60 5.72
N HIS A 82 -18.26 22.02 5.52
CA HIS A 82 -18.61 20.71 6.04
C HIS A 82 -17.70 19.64 5.45
N LYS A 83 -17.56 19.60 4.11
CA LYS A 83 -16.71 18.63 3.42
C LYS A 83 -15.24 18.73 3.85
N MET A 84 -14.70 19.95 3.97
CA MET A 84 -13.37 20.19 4.52
C MET A 84 -13.22 19.63 5.94
N SER A 85 -14.23 19.83 6.80
CA SER A 85 -14.22 19.31 8.17
C SER A 85 -14.32 17.78 8.22
N GLU A 86 -15.08 17.18 7.30
CA GLU A 86 -15.17 15.73 7.14
C GLU A 86 -13.84 15.12 6.71
N GLU A 87 -13.20 15.63 5.66
CA GLU A 87 -11.91 15.13 5.18
C GLU A 87 -10.81 15.24 6.26
N THR A 88 -10.76 16.37 6.98
CA THR A 88 -9.78 16.53 8.08
C THR A 88 -10.06 15.63 9.28
N ARG A 89 -11.33 15.27 9.52
CA ARG A 89 -11.73 14.29 10.53
C ARG A 89 -11.38 12.87 10.09
N GLU A 90 -11.66 12.50 8.85
CA GLU A 90 -11.35 11.17 8.32
C GLU A 90 -9.87 10.84 8.42
N ILE A 91 -8.98 11.79 8.14
CA ILE A 91 -7.54 11.58 8.30
C ILE A 91 -7.20 11.30 9.76
N ARG A 92 -7.72 12.12 10.69
CA ARG A 92 -7.46 11.95 12.12
C ARG A 92 -7.95 10.57 12.60
N ASP A 93 -9.15 10.20 12.20
CA ASP A 93 -9.82 8.97 12.62
C ASP A 93 -9.22 7.73 11.92
N SER A 94 -8.40 7.92 10.88
CA SER A 94 -7.67 6.84 10.21
C SER A 94 -6.39 6.40 10.94
N TYR A 95 -5.98 7.11 11.99
CA TYR A 95 -4.81 6.74 12.77
C TYR A 95 -5.03 5.39 13.46
N LEU A 96 -4.06 4.50 13.33
CA LEU A 96 -4.10 3.16 13.90
C LEU A 96 -2.73 2.78 14.45
N GLU A 97 -2.67 2.21 15.66
CA GLU A 97 -1.49 1.59 16.22
C GLU A 97 -1.51 0.08 16.00
N PHE A 98 -0.36 -0.50 15.68
CA PHE A 98 -0.18 -1.95 15.55
C PHE A 98 0.28 -2.54 16.89
N ASP A 99 -0.62 -2.55 17.88
CA ASP A 99 -0.37 -2.98 19.26
C ASP A 99 -0.67 -4.48 19.51
N GLY A 100 -0.98 -5.22 18.45
CA GLY A 100 -1.41 -6.61 18.50
C GLY A 100 -2.92 -6.81 18.42
N THR A 101 -3.71 -5.72 18.37
CA THR A 101 -5.12 -5.78 18.02
C THR A 101 -5.28 -6.09 16.53
N PRO A 102 -6.12 -7.08 16.13
CA PRO A 102 -6.42 -7.32 14.73
C PRO A 102 -6.99 -6.08 14.05
N SER A 103 -6.52 -5.81 12.86
CA SER A 103 -6.86 -4.67 12.04
C SER A 103 -7.19 -5.10 10.62
N ALA A 104 -7.87 -4.23 9.87
CA ALA A 104 -8.13 -4.47 8.44
C ALA A 104 -6.86 -4.67 7.61
N TYR A 105 -5.70 -4.21 8.11
CA TYR A 105 -4.42 -4.27 7.42
C TYR A 105 -3.62 -5.56 7.64
N ASP A 106 -4.07 -6.43 8.55
CA ASP A 106 -3.45 -7.75 8.74
C ASP A 106 -3.73 -8.71 7.56
N SER A 107 -4.57 -8.27 6.63
CA SER A 107 -4.86 -8.93 5.35
C SER A 107 -4.64 -7.98 4.18
N GLY A 108 -4.41 -8.53 2.98
CA GLY A 108 -4.27 -7.75 1.75
C GLY A 108 -2.84 -7.23 1.45
N TYR A 109 -2.74 -6.18 0.65
CA TYR A 109 -1.50 -5.68 0.06
C TYR A 109 -0.55 -4.95 1.02
N LEU A 110 -1.03 -4.52 2.20
CA LEU A 110 -0.19 -3.94 3.25
C LEU A 110 0.32 -5.01 4.22
N LYS A 111 -0.14 -6.26 4.10
CA LYS A 111 0.34 -7.35 4.94
C LYS A 111 1.84 -7.54 4.74
N GLY A 112 2.60 -7.49 5.85
CA GLY A 112 4.06 -7.58 5.85
C GLY A 112 4.78 -6.23 5.72
N GLU A 113 4.07 -5.12 5.46
CA GLU A 113 4.68 -3.79 5.44
C GLU A 113 4.92 -3.22 6.84
N PHE A 114 4.21 -3.74 7.84
CA PHE A 114 4.29 -3.40 9.26
C PHE A 114 4.50 -4.63 10.14
N THR A 115 4.78 -4.42 11.42
CA THR A 115 4.79 -5.49 12.43
C THR A 115 4.00 -5.09 13.66
N GLN A 116 3.43 -6.08 14.34
CA GLN A 116 2.65 -5.90 15.56
C GLN A 116 3.57 -5.76 16.77
N ARG A 117 3.13 -4.98 17.78
CA ARG A 117 3.82 -4.79 19.08
C ARG A 117 5.26 -4.28 18.97
N ASN A 118 5.58 -3.50 17.94
CA ASN A 118 6.91 -2.90 17.76
C ASN A 118 6.87 -1.36 17.71
N GLY A 119 5.83 -0.75 18.30
CA GLY A 119 5.64 0.70 18.28
C GLY A 119 5.38 1.24 16.87
N GLU A 120 4.83 0.41 15.98
CA GLU A 120 4.44 0.82 14.64
C GLU A 120 3.02 1.37 14.64
N SER A 121 2.79 2.38 13.82
CA SER A 121 1.46 2.96 13.62
C SER A 121 1.30 3.44 12.18
N LEU A 122 0.08 3.73 11.79
CA LEU A 122 -0.33 4.11 10.45
C LEU A 122 -1.22 5.34 10.50
N LEU A 123 -1.09 6.22 9.50
CA LEU A 123 -2.05 7.27 9.20
C LEU A 123 -2.38 7.19 7.71
N ARG A 124 -3.66 7.26 7.35
CA ARG A 124 -4.13 7.14 5.96
C ARG A 124 -4.71 8.46 5.47
N VAL A 125 -4.46 8.77 4.20
CA VAL A 125 -5.11 9.86 3.48
C VAL A 125 -5.61 9.32 2.16
N ARG A 126 -6.86 9.62 1.82
CA ARG A 126 -7.44 9.29 0.53
C ARG A 126 -7.66 10.57 -0.26
N THR A 127 -7.27 10.55 -1.52
CA THR A 127 -7.66 11.55 -2.52
C THR A 127 -8.55 10.86 -3.55
N GLU A 128 -8.99 11.60 -4.58
CA GLU A 128 -9.75 11.03 -5.68
C GLU A 128 -9.01 9.88 -6.39
N ASN A 129 -7.69 10.03 -6.57
CA ASN A 129 -6.88 9.18 -7.45
C ASN A 129 -5.80 8.38 -6.72
N THR A 130 -5.56 8.70 -5.44
CA THR A 130 -4.51 8.06 -4.65
C THR A 130 -4.95 7.74 -3.24
N GLN A 131 -4.32 6.73 -2.67
CA GLN A 131 -4.38 6.45 -1.25
C GLN A 131 -2.97 6.42 -0.68
N ASP A 132 -2.70 7.37 0.21
CA ASP A 132 -1.43 7.52 0.89
C ASP A 132 -1.51 6.92 2.29
N PHE A 133 -0.48 6.16 2.64
CA PHE A 133 -0.30 5.56 3.95
C PHE A 133 1.05 6.01 4.50
N PHE A 134 1.01 6.63 5.67
CA PHE A 134 2.18 7.08 6.40
C PHE A 134 2.42 6.10 7.55
N PHE A 135 3.54 5.41 7.50
CA PHE A 135 3.95 4.44 8.51
C PHE A 135 4.96 5.07 9.45
N PHE A 136 4.72 4.87 10.74
CA PHE A 136 5.55 5.35 11.82
C PHE A 136 6.12 4.16 12.57
N ILE A 137 7.30 4.34 13.16
CA ILE A 137 7.89 3.41 14.11
C ILE A 137 8.48 4.23 15.24
N ASN A 138 8.11 3.92 16.49
CA ASN A 138 8.44 4.74 17.66
C ASN A 138 8.10 6.22 17.44
N GLU A 139 6.86 6.48 16.98
CA GLU A 139 6.32 7.82 16.68
C GLU A 139 7.09 8.61 15.60
N ARG A 140 7.86 7.94 14.73
CA ARG A 140 8.65 8.61 13.68
C ARG A 140 8.30 8.09 12.31
N LEU A 141 7.94 9.01 11.41
CA LEU A 141 7.66 8.70 10.02
C LEU A 141 8.90 8.10 9.36
N TRP A 142 8.75 6.91 8.80
CA TRP A 142 9.86 6.22 8.14
C TRP A 142 9.46 5.61 6.79
N LYS A 143 8.16 5.49 6.51
CA LYS A 143 7.67 4.98 5.24
C LYS A 143 6.43 5.73 4.80
N ARG A 144 6.38 6.06 3.51
CA ARG A 144 5.18 6.50 2.80
C ARG A 144 4.89 5.48 1.72
N TYR A 145 3.68 4.93 1.74
CA TYR A 145 3.19 4.03 0.71
C TYR A 145 2.06 4.74 -0.02
N ARG A 146 2.24 5.00 -1.31
CA ARG A 146 1.23 5.64 -2.16
C ARG A 146 0.71 4.63 -3.16
N ALA A 147 -0.57 4.32 -3.06
CA ALA A 147 -1.30 3.54 -4.05
C ALA A 147 -1.95 4.51 -5.07
N PHE A 148 -1.76 4.25 -6.35
CA PHE A 148 -2.37 4.98 -7.46
C PHE A 148 -3.39 4.07 -8.12
N ASP A 149 -4.65 4.51 -8.12
CA ASP A 149 -5.73 3.76 -8.78
C ASP A 149 -5.38 3.52 -10.26
N SER A 150 -5.54 2.28 -10.75
CA SER A 150 -5.15 1.93 -12.12
C SER A 150 -6.03 2.59 -13.17
N SER A 151 -7.26 3.00 -12.81
CA SER A 151 -8.15 3.75 -13.71
C SER A 151 -7.56 5.09 -14.16
N VAL A 152 -6.72 5.71 -13.33
CA VAL A 152 -6.01 6.96 -13.63
C VAL A 152 -5.05 6.80 -14.81
N PHE A 153 -4.62 5.57 -15.09
CA PHE A 153 -3.70 5.26 -16.17
C PHE A 153 -4.39 4.63 -17.39
N GLU A 154 -5.73 4.64 -17.46
CA GLU A 154 -6.50 4.16 -18.62
C GLU A 154 -6.11 2.74 -19.08
N GLY A 155 -5.76 1.86 -18.14
CA GLY A 155 -5.32 0.48 -18.44
C GLY A 155 -3.84 0.33 -18.80
N ALA A 156 -3.00 1.35 -18.54
CA ALA A 156 -1.56 1.24 -18.72
C ALA A 156 -1.00 0.06 -17.89
N SER A 157 -0.03 -0.62 -18.47
CA SER A 157 0.72 -1.73 -17.87
C SER A 157 1.69 -1.24 -16.78
N PHE A 158 2.16 -2.17 -15.94
CA PHE A 158 3.21 -1.87 -14.97
C PHE A 158 4.52 -1.42 -15.63
N GLU A 159 4.81 -1.89 -16.86
CA GLU A 159 5.98 -1.44 -17.62
C GLU A 159 5.86 0.05 -17.98
N GLU A 160 4.69 0.50 -18.41
CA GLU A 160 4.43 1.92 -18.73
C GLU A 160 4.44 2.80 -17.49
N PHE A 161 3.84 2.34 -16.39
CA PHE A 161 3.92 3.00 -15.08
C PHE A 161 5.38 3.12 -14.62
N GLY A 162 6.14 2.03 -14.71
CA GLY A 162 7.56 1.98 -14.38
C GLY A 162 8.42 2.86 -15.27
N ALA A 163 8.11 2.96 -16.56
CA ALA A 163 8.79 3.84 -17.50
C ALA A 163 8.56 5.32 -17.14
N ALA A 164 7.32 5.70 -16.80
CA ALA A 164 7.01 7.06 -16.35
C ALA A 164 7.73 7.42 -15.05
N LEU A 165 7.77 6.49 -14.08
CA LEU A 165 8.56 6.67 -12.85
C LEU A 165 10.05 6.84 -13.15
N GLN A 166 10.61 6.04 -14.05
CA GLN A 166 12.03 6.13 -14.40
C GLN A 166 12.36 7.41 -15.19
N GLN A 167 11.43 7.92 -15.99
CA GLN A 167 11.56 9.22 -16.64
C GLN A 167 11.64 10.35 -15.60
N ARG A 168 10.86 10.26 -14.53
CA ARG A 168 10.82 11.28 -13.47
C ARG A 168 11.98 11.16 -12.47
N TYR A 169 12.29 9.96 -12.02
CA TYR A 169 13.19 9.70 -10.89
C TYR A 169 14.56 9.15 -11.31
N GLY A 170 14.77 8.92 -12.61
CA GLY A 170 15.97 8.29 -13.16
C GLY A 170 15.86 6.76 -13.22
N LYS A 171 16.90 6.11 -13.75
CA LYS A 171 16.89 4.65 -13.97
C LYS A 171 16.79 3.87 -12.65
N ALA A 172 15.85 2.95 -12.59
CA ALA A 172 15.68 2.02 -11.48
C ALA A 172 16.52 0.75 -11.69
N LYS A 173 16.68 -0.03 -10.62
CA LYS A 173 17.13 -1.42 -10.69
C LYS A 173 15.94 -2.34 -10.55
N THR A 174 15.77 -3.27 -11.48
CA THR A 174 14.79 -4.35 -11.31
C THR A 174 15.28 -5.32 -10.25
N LYS A 175 14.39 -5.68 -9.32
CA LYS A 175 14.62 -6.63 -8.25
C LYS A 175 13.51 -7.68 -8.28
N SER A 176 13.84 -8.89 -7.85
CA SER A 176 12.90 -9.98 -7.68
C SER A 176 13.11 -10.62 -6.31
N GLY A 177 12.03 -11.06 -5.67
CA GLY A 177 12.09 -11.78 -4.40
C GLY A 177 10.75 -11.85 -3.69
N VAL A 178 10.75 -12.59 -2.58
CA VAL A 178 9.60 -12.69 -1.67
C VAL A 178 9.59 -11.46 -0.76
N ARG A 179 8.50 -10.69 -0.80
CA ARG A 179 8.35 -9.47 0.01
C ARG A 179 7.74 -9.74 1.39
N THR A 180 6.80 -10.67 1.43
CA THR A 180 6.13 -11.11 2.66
C THR A 180 6.27 -12.63 2.75
N PRO A 181 6.69 -13.20 3.90
CA PRO A 181 6.73 -14.65 4.07
C PRO A 181 5.39 -15.31 3.65
N GLY A 182 5.46 -16.39 2.87
CA GLY A 182 4.28 -17.06 2.32
C GLY A 182 3.67 -16.42 1.06
N THR A 183 4.29 -15.38 0.48
CA THR A 183 3.87 -14.81 -0.82
C THR A 183 4.78 -15.27 -1.97
N PRO A 184 4.27 -15.36 -3.22
CA PRO A 184 5.12 -15.64 -4.37
C PRO A 184 6.18 -14.55 -4.55
N SER A 185 7.28 -14.91 -5.22
CA SER A 185 8.30 -13.94 -5.59
C SER A 185 7.70 -12.89 -6.52
N THR A 186 7.81 -11.63 -6.14
CA THR A 186 7.35 -10.48 -6.94
C THR A 186 8.54 -9.75 -7.55
N GLN A 187 8.31 -9.06 -8.67
CA GLN A 187 9.30 -8.13 -9.23
C GLN A 187 8.93 -6.69 -8.86
N TRP A 188 9.94 -5.86 -8.63
CA TRP A 188 9.74 -4.43 -8.38
C TRP A 188 10.88 -3.61 -8.96
N LEU A 189 10.62 -2.33 -9.18
CA LEU A 189 11.65 -1.34 -9.52
C LEU A 189 12.15 -0.70 -8.23
N GLU A 190 13.47 -0.56 -8.09
CA GLU A 190 14.11 0.01 -6.90
C GLU A 190 15.03 1.18 -7.25
N TRP A 191 14.88 2.28 -6.51
CA TRP A 191 15.84 3.38 -6.48
C TRP A 191 16.48 3.46 -5.10
N LYS A 192 17.80 3.49 -5.07
CA LYS A 192 18.56 3.56 -3.82
C LYS A 192 19.40 4.82 -3.80
N GLU A 193 19.01 5.75 -2.94
CA GLU A 193 19.71 7.02 -2.74
C GLU A 193 20.31 7.11 -1.33
N PRO A 194 21.09 8.16 -1.01
CA PRO A 194 21.69 8.29 0.32
C PRO A 194 20.68 8.34 1.48
N LYS A 195 19.52 8.98 1.27
CA LYS A 195 18.50 9.21 2.32
C LYS A 195 17.22 8.42 2.10
N VAL A 196 16.84 8.15 0.85
CA VAL A 196 15.59 7.46 0.50
C VAL A 196 15.88 6.13 -0.19
N LEU A 197 15.10 5.12 0.18
CA LEU A 197 14.91 3.91 -0.60
C LEU A 197 13.50 4.01 -1.21
N ALA A 198 13.40 3.92 -2.53
CA ALA A 198 12.13 3.94 -3.22
C ALA A 198 11.90 2.62 -3.96
N ARG A 199 10.66 2.14 -3.95
CA ARG A 199 10.25 0.91 -4.63
C ARG A 199 8.92 1.12 -5.34
N ALA A 200 8.81 0.62 -6.57
CA ALA A 200 7.56 0.59 -7.32
C ALA A 200 7.09 -0.85 -7.50
N VAL A 201 5.83 -1.12 -7.15
CA VAL A 201 5.27 -2.46 -7.08
C VAL A 201 3.98 -2.53 -7.91
N ASP A 202 3.81 -3.66 -8.59
CA ASP A 202 2.56 -4.03 -9.24
C ASP A 202 1.62 -4.73 -8.25
N ASN A 203 0.48 -4.11 -7.99
CA ASN A 203 -0.64 -4.71 -7.25
C ASN A 203 -1.93 -4.67 -8.08
N ASN A 204 -1.82 -4.42 -9.39
CA ASN A 204 -2.96 -4.13 -10.24
C ASN A 204 -3.82 -5.37 -10.49
N GLU A 205 -3.20 -6.53 -10.73
CA GLU A 205 -3.93 -7.78 -11.03
C GLU A 205 -4.97 -8.15 -9.96
N PHE A 206 -4.63 -7.97 -8.69
CA PHE A 206 -5.50 -8.35 -7.57
C PHE A 206 -6.21 -7.16 -6.90
N TYR A 207 -5.59 -5.98 -6.88
CA TYR A 207 -6.09 -4.84 -6.11
C TYR A 207 -6.38 -3.59 -6.94
N GLY A 208 -6.09 -3.60 -8.25
CA GLY A 208 -6.44 -2.49 -9.15
C GLY A 208 -5.62 -1.21 -8.95
N PHE A 209 -4.40 -1.29 -8.43
CA PHE A 209 -3.53 -0.12 -8.30
C PHE A 209 -2.05 -0.45 -8.47
N TYR A 210 -1.27 0.58 -8.82
CA TYR A 210 0.19 0.56 -8.76
C TYR A 210 0.68 1.28 -7.51
N CYS A 211 1.85 0.92 -6.99
CA CYS A 211 2.37 1.53 -5.77
C CYS A 211 3.74 2.16 -5.97
N LEU A 212 3.93 3.32 -5.34
CA LEU A 212 5.24 3.90 -5.07
C LEU A 212 5.44 3.97 -3.55
N ILE A 213 6.48 3.32 -3.07
CA ILE A 213 6.84 3.22 -1.66
C ILE A 213 8.13 3.98 -1.47
N LEU A 214 8.15 4.93 -0.54
CA LEU A 214 9.33 5.70 -0.14
C LEU A 214 9.66 5.38 1.32
N GLU A 215 10.91 5.11 1.61
CA GLU A 215 11.37 4.69 2.93
C GLU A 215 12.63 5.47 3.35
N ASP A 216 12.69 5.88 4.61
CA ASP A 216 13.90 6.44 5.22
C ASP A 216 14.96 5.34 5.33
N ARG A 217 16.04 5.49 4.57
CA ARG A 217 17.10 4.49 4.50
C ARG A 217 17.78 4.27 5.85
N LYS A 218 17.85 5.31 6.70
CA LYS A 218 18.44 5.18 8.05
C LYS A 218 17.59 4.25 8.92
N THR A 219 16.28 4.45 8.89
CA THR A 219 15.34 3.61 9.64
C THR A 219 15.30 2.18 9.08
N VAL A 220 15.26 2.01 7.75
CA VAL A 220 15.29 0.68 7.11
C VAL A 220 16.51 -0.14 7.57
N ALA A 221 17.68 0.48 7.65
CA ALA A 221 18.90 -0.18 8.13
C ALA A 221 18.84 -0.62 9.60
N GLN A 222 17.89 -0.11 10.38
CA GLN A 222 17.71 -0.40 11.81
C GLN A 222 16.47 -1.26 12.08
N LEU A 223 15.63 -1.56 11.08
CA LEU A 223 14.36 -2.27 11.29
C LEU A 223 14.52 -3.58 12.03
N GLY A 224 15.55 -4.38 11.76
CA GLY A 224 15.79 -5.63 12.48
C GLY A 224 16.03 -5.45 14.00
N LYS A 225 16.47 -4.27 14.44
CA LYS A 225 16.61 -3.93 15.88
C LYS A 225 15.33 -3.33 16.46
N LEU A 226 14.57 -2.62 15.63
CA LEU A 226 13.33 -1.95 16.04
C LEU A 226 12.16 -2.94 16.12
N ARG A 227 12.11 -3.91 15.20
CA ARG A 227 11.11 -4.97 15.12
C ARG A 227 11.60 -6.20 15.87
N LYS A 228 11.41 -6.19 17.19
CA LYS A 228 11.80 -7.31 18.06
C LYS A 228 10.80 -8.46 17.97
N ASN A 229 9.54 -8.12 17.79
CA ASN A 229 8.45 -9.07 17.59
C ASN A 229 8.26 -9.31 16.08
N ASN A 230 9.19 -10.01 15.45
CA ASN A 230 8.99 -10.47 14.07
C ASN A 230 8.12 -11.73 14.10
N ALA A 231 7.04 -11.73 13.31
CA ALA A 231 6.07 -12.82 13.23
C ALA A 231 6.65 -14.17 12.72
N GLU A 232 7.96 -14.27 12.48
CA GLU A 232 8.65 -15.56 12.29
C GLU A 232 8.61 -16.45 13.55
N GLN A 233 8.26 -15.92 14.73
CA GLN A 233 8.06 -16.73 15.94
C GLN A 233 6.60 -17.09 16.23
N ALA A 234 5.66 -16.76 15.34
CA ALA A 234 4.25 -17.16 15.47
C ALA A 234 3.88 -18.37 14.58
N GLU A 235 4.87 -19.11 14.08
CA GLU A 235 4.72 -20.43 13.45
C GLU A 235 5.26 -21.50 14.41
N ALA A 236 4.63 -21.61 15.58
CA ALA A 236 4.65 -22.80 16.45
C ALA A 236 3.63 -22.60 17.58
N GLY A 237 2.35 -22.79 17.27
CA GLY A 237 1.34 -22.97 18.32
C GLY A 237 -0.02 -22.36 18.02
N GLY A 238 -0.93 -23.22 17.58
CA GLY A 238 -2.33 -23.16 17.98
C GLY A 238 -3.21 -22.16 17.24
N GLY A 239 -3.90 -22.63 16.20
CA GLY A 239 -4.97 -21.88 15.56
C GLY A 239 -5.91 -22.78 14.77
N LEU A 240 -6.88 -23.37 15.46
CA LEU A 240 -8.11 -24.05 14.95
C LEU A 240 -7.97 -25.26 14.03
N VAL A 241 -6.88 -25.42 13.26
CA VAL A 241 -6.67 -26.56 12.35
C VAL A 241 -6.31 -27.84 13.12
N ASP A 242 -5.67 -27.72 14.28
CA ASP A 242 -5.28 -28.86 15.14
C ASP A 242 -6.47 -29.45 15.92
N MET A 243 -7.59 -28.72 16.06
CA MET A 243 -8.81 -29.22 16.72
C MET A 243 -9.61 -30.16 15.81
N VAL A 244 -9.36 -30.13 14.51
CA VAL A 244 -10.02 -30.98 13.51
C VAL A 244 -9.21 -32.25 13.23
N ALA A 245 -7.93 -32.28 13.61
CA ALA A 245 -7.03 -33.41 13.37
C ALA A 245 -7.18 -34.56 14.40
N GLU A 246 -7.87 -34.35 15.52
CA GLU A 246 -8.09 -35.36 16.57
C GLU A 246 -9.47 -36.04 16.53
N GLN A 247 -10.27 -35.84 15.48
CA GLN A 247 -11.41 -36.73 15.19
C GLN A 247 -11.08 -37.65 14.02
N SER A 248 -10.60 -38.83 14.38
CA SER A 248 -10.40 -39.97 13.49
C SER A 248 -11.73 -40.45 12.86
N ASP A 249 -11.59 -40.89 11.60
CA ASP A 249 -12.37 -41.90 10.89
C ASP A 249 -13.87 -41.64 10.63
N GLU A 250 -14.18 -41.20 9.40
CA GLU A 250 -14.99 -42.00 8.46
C GLU A 250 -15.02 -41.30 7.09
N ASP A 251 -14.53 -42.02 6.08
CA ASP A 251 -14.47 -41.63 4.68
C ASP A 251 -15.90 -41.52 4.10
N GLN A 252 -16.38 -40.28 3.88
CA GLN A 252 -17.68 -40.02 3.25
C GLN A 252 -17.62 -39.05 2.05
N ASN A 253 -16.44 -38.83 1.46
CA ASN A 253 -16.32 -37.86 0.35
C ASN A 253 -15.67 -38.41 -0.93
N ALA A 254 -15.71 -39.72 -1.13
CA ALA A 254 -15.29 -40.32 -2.40
C ALA A 254 -16.24 -39.99 -3.58
N ASP A 255 -17.49 -39.58 -3.32
CA ASP A 255 -18.54 -39.46 -4.35
C ASP A 255 -18.85 -38.03 -4.85
N ILE A 256 -18.05 -37.03 -4.49
CA ILE A 256 -18.29 -35.64 -4.94
C ILE A 256 -17.69 -35.37 -6.33
N ALA A 257 -16.60 -36.06 -6.69
CA ALA A 257 -15.92 -35.88 -7.98
C ALA A 257 -16.71 -36.47 -9.18
N ASP A 258 -17.46 -37.55 -8.98
CA ASP A 258 -18.21 -38.23 -10.05
C ASP A 258 -19.57 -37.59 -10.37
N ARG A 259 -20.03 -36.61 -9.56
CA ARG A 259 -21.31 -35.92 -9.77
C ARG A 259 -21.20 -34.64 -10.60
N ILE A 260 -19.99 -34.18 -10.94
CA ILE A 260 -19.73 -32.94 -11.68
C ILE A 260 -19.34 -33.20 -13.14
N THR A 261 -18.93 -34.43 -13.49
CA THR A 261 -18.62 -34.84 -14.87
C THR A 261 -19.55 -35.96 -15.29
N GLY A 262 -20.69 -35.62 -15.90
CA GLY A 262 -21.68 -36.60 -16.37
C GLY A 262 -21.20 -37.51 -17.50
N GLU A 263 -20.33 -38.48 -17.20
CA GLU A 263 -20.04 -39.63 -18.06
C GLU A 263 -20.70 -40.89 -17.49
N ILE A 264 -21.86 -41.24 -18.04
CA ILE A 264 -22.46 -42.57 -17.85
C ILE A 264 -21.59 -43.57 -18.62
N ARG A 265 -20.71 -44.30 -17.93
CA ARG A 265 -20.17 -45.56 -18.47
C ARG A 265 -21.07 -46.71 -18.05
N ARG A 266 -21.74 -47.29 -19.05
CA ARG A 266 -22.47 -48.55 -18.95
C ARG A 266 -21.55 -49.62 -18.37
N HIS A 267 -21.99 -50.25 -17.29
CA HIS A 267 -21.35 -51.44 -16.75
C HIS A 267 -21.75 -52.64 -17.62
N ASP A 268 -20.83 -53.16 -18.43
CA ASP A 268 -20.93 -54.53 -18.91
C ASP A 268 -20.65 -55.47 -17.73
N ARG A 269 -21.55 -56.44 -17.54
CA ARG A 269 -21.45 -57.52 -16.54
C ARG A 269 -20.52 -58.61 -17.08
N PRO A 270 -19.64 -59.19 -16.26
CA PRO A 270 -19.10 -60.52 -16.52
C PRO A 270 -20.05 -61.60 -15.98
N GLU A 271 -20.34 -62.58 -16.83
CA GLU A 271 -20.95 -63.87 -16.52
C GLU A 271 -20.17 -64.59 -15.41
N VAL A 272 -20.89 -65.09 -14.39
CA VAL A 272 -20.35 -66.05 -13.44
C VAL A 272 -20.76 -67.45 -13.91
N VAL A 273 -19.74 -68.25 -14.20
CA VAL A 273 -19.81 -69.67 -14.52
C VAL A 273 -20.21 -70.45 -13.27
N GLU A 274 -21.31 -71.20 -13.33
CA GLU A 274 -21.71 -72.16 -12.30
C GLU A 274 -20.77 -73.37 -12.29
N ALA A 275 -20.29 -73.76 -11.12
CA ALA A 275 -19.73 -75.07 -10.87
C ALA A 275 -20.60 -75.81 -9.85
N LYS A 276 -21.09 -76.99 -10.25
CA LYS A 276 -21.47 -78.10 -9.37
C LYS A 276 -20.47 -79.22 -9.58
#